data_AF-A0A938K2E1-F1
#
_entry.id   AF-A0A938K2E1-F1
#
_cell.length_a   1.000
_cell.length_b   1.000
_cell.length_c   1.000
_cell.angle_alpha   90.00
_cell.angle_beta   90.00
_cell.angle_gamma   90.00
#
_symmetry.space_group_name_H-M   'P 1'
#
loop_
_entity.id
_entity.type
_entity.pdbx_description
1 polymer ?
#
loop_
_entity_poly.entity_id
_entity_poly.type
_entity_poly.pdbx_seq_one_letter_code
_entity_poly.pdbx_strand_id
1 'polypeptide(L)'
;NDFMDEATYRLSGKVELDGQQSLSLSTMQASGEMPMPAPMLLAGWWGDKFNRLFLNAVKTPRLKRVSVTVDLLPERRVASIENAWLANNDVRAGEEVPVKVFLRPYRGERIERTFAVKLPAGLPRGDHRILLSDADTLNRIQSLAGFSNRFIDLPQTVSLINQERSNSQLYVSLLQASPTAYYDDKTLPSLPGSVLNVMQAGRASSRALVTSAESASVQAAVPFDYVISGSFSLKINVK
;
A
#
# COMPACT_ATOMS: atom_id res chain seq x y z
N ASN A 1 -19.93 14.08 -25.59
CA ASN A 1 -19.98 13.13 -24.45
C ASN A 1 -18.58 12.63 -24.09
N ASP A 2 -17.52 13.20 -24.68
CA ASP A 2 -16.13 12.69 -24.62
C ASP A 2 -15.42 12.90 -23.27
N PHE A 3 -15.91 13.78 -22.40
CA PHE A 3 -15.32 14.02 -21.07
C PHE A 3 -15.51 12.84 -20.10
N MET A 4 -16.47 11.95 -20.34
CA MET A 4 -16.71 10.78 -19.49
C MET A 4 -15.72 9.64 -19.74
N ASP A 5 -15.09 9.59 -20.92
CA ASP A 5 -14.20 8.49 -21.30
C ASP A 5 -12.81 8.62 -20.66
N GLU A 6 -12.39 9.84 -20.31
CA GLU A 6 -11.05 10.12 -19.76
C GLU A 6 -11.10 10.91 -18.45
N ALA A 7 -11.89 10.44 -17.49
CA ALA A 7 -12.01 11.05 -16.18
C ALA A 7 -11.28 10.26 -15.08
N THR A 8 -11.08 10.92 -13.94
CA THR A 8 -10.64 10.29 -12.70
C THR A 8 -11.58 10.63 -11.57
N TYR A 9 -11.99 9.62 -10.82
CA TYR A 9 -12.82 9.76 -9.65
C TYR A 9 -11.94 9.65 -8.41
N ARG A 10 -11.91 10.70 -7.59
CA ARG A 10 -11.21 10.68 -6.31
C ARG A 10 -12.23 10.54 -5.20
N LEU A 11 -12.09 9.49 -4.39
CA LEU A 11 -12.97 9.22 -3.26
C LEU A 11 -12.20 9.45 -1.97
N SER A 12 -12.79 10.23 -1.07
CA SER A 12 -12.41 10.27 0.34
C SER A 12 -13.61 9.92 1.20
N GLY A 13 -13.40 9.08 2.21
CA GLY A 13 -14.47 8.55 3.03
C GLY A 13 -14.05 8.38 4.48
N LYS A 14 -14.97 8.66 5.39
CA LYS A 14 -14.86 8.33 6.80
C LYS A 14 -16.06 7.46 7.20
N VAL A 15 -15.78 6.33 7.85
CA VAL A 15 -16.81 5.42 8.37
C VAL A 15 -16.60 5.24 9.87
N GLU A 16 -17.67 5.43 10.63
CA GLU A 16 -17.66 5.33 12.09
C GLU A 16 -18.56 4.18 12.54
N LEU A 17 -18.02 3.28 13.35
CA LEU A 17 -18.71 2.11 13.91
C LEU A 17 -18.70 2.18 15.44
N ASP A 18 -19.71 1.60 16.10
CA ASP A 18 -19.75 1.52 17.57
C ASP A 18 -18.55 0.75 18.13
N GLY A 19 -17.79 1.40 19.01
CA GLY A 19 -16.71 0.75 19.76
C GLY A 19 -15.52 0.31 18.90
N GLN A 20 -15.38 0.83 17.68
CA GLN A 20 -14.24 0.58 16.79
C GLN A 20 -13.51 1.88 16.46
N GLN A 21 -12.27 1.76 15.99
CA GLN A 21 -11.58 2.88 15.35
C GLN A 21 -12.35 3.31 14.09
N SER A 22 -12.39 4.62 13.82
CA SER A 22 -12.95 5.11 12.55
C SER A 22 -12.09 4.66 11.37
N LEU A 23 -12.74 4.33 10.26
CA LEU A 23 -12.08 4.02 9.00
C LEU A 23 -11.81 5.32 8.24
N SER A 24 -10.60 5.45 7.68
CA SER A 24 -10.24 6.53 6.77
C SER A 24 -9.90 5.94 5.41
N LEU A 25 -10.77 6.17 4.44
CA LEU A 25 -10.73 5.56 3.11
C LEU A 25 -10.37 6.61 2.08
N SER A 26 -9.35 6.37 1.26
CA SER A 26 -8.96 7.28 0.18
C SER A 26 -8.41 6.52 -1.01
N THR A 27 -8.98 6.77 -2.18
CA THR A 27 -8.52 6.16 -3.44
C THR A 27 -8.83 7.06 -4.62
N MET A 28 -8.07 6.89 -5.71
CA MET A 28 -8.40 7.44 -7.02
C MET A 28 -8.65 6.30 -8.00
N GLN A 29 -9.68 6.43 -8.83
CA GLN A 29 -9.99 5.50 -9.89
C GLN A 29 -10.11 6.26 -11.19
N ALA A 30 -9.13 6.07 -12.08
CA ALA A 30 -9.15 6.64 -13.41
C ALA A 30 -9.78 5.67 -14.41
N SER A 31 -10.31 6.20 -15.52
CA SER A 31 -10.64 5.40 -16.69
C SER A 31 -9.42 4.57 -17.10
N GLY A 32 -9.64 3.30 -17.40
CA GLY A 32 -8.60 2.34 -17.75
C GLY A 32 -8.83 1.72 -19.12
N GLU A 33 -7.95 0.80 -19.51
CA GLU A 33 -8.12 -0.01 -20.73
C GLU A 33 -9.11 -1.16 -20.52
N MET A 34 -9.46 -1.47 -19.27
CA MET A 34 -10.46 -2.48 -18.96
C MET A 34 -11.86 -2.01 -19.41
N PRO A 35 -12.72 -2.93 -19.88
CA PRO A 35 -14.06 -2.59 -20.39
C PRO A 35 -15.04 -2.09 -19.32
N MET A 36 -14.61 -2.06 -18.05
CA MET A 36 -15.42 -1.64 -16.91
C MET A 36 -15.25 -0.13 -16.67
N PRO A 37 -16.34 0.66 -16.60
CA PRO A 37 -16.26 2.08 -16.31
C PRO A 37 -15.63 2.38 -14.93
N ALA A 38 -14.83 3.44 -14.85
CA ALA A 38 -14.18 3.86 -13.60
C ALA A 38 -15.13 4.04 -12.40
N PRO A 39 -16.34 4.64 -12.52
CA PRO A 39 -17.30 4.71 -11.41
C PRO A 39 -17.70 3.34 -10.87
N MET A 40 -17.83 2.35 -11.75
CA MET A 40 -18.25 1.00 -11.37
C MET A 40 -17.13 0.28 -10.62
N LEU A 41 -15.88 0.44 -11.06
CA LEU A 41 -14.70 -0.06 -10.33
C LEU A 41 -14.59 0.60 -8.95
N LEU A 42 -14.80 1.92 -8.86
CA LEU A 42 -14.78 2.64 -7.59
C LEU A 42 -15.90 2.18 -6.64
N ALA A 43 -17.11 1.99 -7.16
CA ALA A 43 -18.22 1.43 -6.39
C ALA A 43 -17.94 0.00 -5.90
N GLY A 44 -17.30 -0.82 -6.74
CA GLY A 44 -16.84 -2.17 -6.36
C GLY A 44 -15.80 -2.13 -5.24
N TRP A 45 -14.81 -1.23 -5.34
CA TRP A 45 -13.80 -1.02 -4.29
C TRP A 45 -14.42 -0.57 -2.97
N TRP A 46 -15.39 0.34 -3.01
CA TRP A 46 -16.16 0.75 -1.83
C TRP A 46 -16.97 -0.40 -1.24
N GLY A 47 -17.67 -1.16 -2.10
CA GLY A 47 -18.44 -2.34 -1.73
C GLY A 47 -17.62 -3.44 -1.07
N ASP A 48 -16.38 -3.68 -1.54
CA ASP A 48 -15.44 -4.61 -0.91
C ASP A 48 -15.21 -4.29 0.58
N LYS A 49 -15.04 -3.01 0.94
CA LYS A 49 -14.86 -2.62 2.35
C LYS A 49 -16.06 -2.97 3.20
N PHE A 50 -17.26 -2.67 2.71
CA PHE A 50 -18.50 -2.98 3.42
C PHE A 50 -18.76 -4.48 3.47
N ASN A 51 -18.45 -5.23 2.41
CA ASN A 51 -18.56 -6.68 2.42
C ASN A 51 -17.65 -7.29 3.49
N ARG A 52 -16.38 -6.87 3.59
CA ARG A 52 -15.46 -7.34 4.64
C ARG A 52 -15.98 -7.04 6.05
N LEU A 53 -16.56 -5.85 6.26
CA LEU A 53 -17.10 -5.44 7.56
C LEU A 53 -18.40 -6.17 7.92
N PHE A 54 -19.38 -6.24 7.02
CA PHE A 54 -20.73 -6.75 7.30
C PHE A 54 -20.87 -8.26 7.15
N LEU A 55 -20.02 -8.91 6.33
CA LEU A 55 -19.91 -10.36 6.24
C LEU A 55 -18.92 -10.94 7.25
N ASN A 56 -18.50 -10.15 8.25
CA ASN A 56 -17.63 -10.64 9.32
C ASN A 56 -18.31 -11.77 10.10
N ALA A 57 -17.60 -12.90 10.26
CA ALA A 57 -18.16 -14.11 10.83
C ALA A 57 -18.39 -14.05 12.35
N VAL A 58 -17.79 -13.08 13.06
CA VAL A 58 -17.81 -13.00 14.52
C VAL A 58 -18.90 -12.05 15.02
N LYS A 59 -18.96 -10.84 14.46
CA LYS A 59 -19.90 -9.81 14.91
C LYS A 59 -20.24 -8.85 13.78
N THR A 60 -21.54 -8.69 13.50
CA THR A 60 -22.02 -7.65 12.60
C THR A 60 -21.73 -6.25 13.19
N PRO A 61 -21.09 -5.34 12.44
CA PRO A 61 -20.79 -4.00 12.91
C PRO A 61 -22.07 -3.17 13.09
N ARG A 62 -22.06 -2.27 14.08
CA ARG A 62 -23.09 -1.23 14.23
C ARG A 62 -22.57 0.06 13.62
N LEU A 63 -23.15 0.44 12.49
CA LEU A 63 -22.79 1.64 11.74
C LEU A 63 -23.35 2.89 12.43
N LYS A 64 -22.49 3.84 12.80
CA LYS A 64 -22.91 5.15 13.30
C LYS A 64 -23.08 6.16 12.19
N ARG A 65 -22.06 6.28 11.33
CA ARG A 65 -21.99 7.35 10.32
C ARG A 65 -21.10 6.94 9.16
N VAL A 66 -21.52 7.39 7.98
CA VAL A 66 -20.74 7.34 6.74
C VAL A 66 -20.69 8.75 6.18
N SER A 67 -19.50 9.22 5.85
CA SER A 67 -19.30 10.50 5.15
C SER A 67 -18.38 10.23 3.98
N VAL A 68 -18.83 10.50 2.77
CA VAL A 68 -18.10 10.22 1.53
C VAL A 68 -18.16 11.43 0.63
N THR A 69 -17.02 11.79 0.06
CA THR A 69 -16.90 12.78 -1.00
C THR A 69 -16.31 12.10 -2.22
N VAL A 70 -16.92 12.30 -3.38
CA VAL A 70 -16.43 11.82 -4.67
C VAL A 70 -16.24 13.03 -5.58
N ASP A 71 -14.99 13.30 -5.95
CA ASP A 71 -14.65 14.33 -6.91
C ASP A 71 -14.52 13.72 -8.30
N LEU A 72 -15.13 14.36 -9.30
CA LEU A 72 -14.89 14.08 -10.71
C LEU A 72 -13.81 15.03 -11.24
N LEU A 73 -12.68 14.47 -11.64
CA LEU A 73 -11.60 15.20 -12.29
C LEU A 73 -11.68 14.91 -13.80
N PRO A 74 -11.80 15.93 -14.67
CA PRO A 74 -12.02 15.76 -16.12
C PRO A 74 -10.73 15.37 -16.87
N GLU A 75 -9.89 14.52 -16.28
CA GLU A 75 -8.62 14.06 -16.83
C GLU A 75 -8.32 12.63 -16.34
N ARG A 76 -7.71 11.79 -17.18
CA ARG A 76 -7.19 10.47 -16.80
C ARG A 76 -5.84 10.64 -16.08
N ARG A 77 -5.88 10.73 -14.75
CA ARG A 77 -4.72 10.96 -13.88
C ARG A 77 -4.11 9.65 -13.40
N VAL A 78 -3.39 9.00 -14.31
CA VAL A 78 -2.54 7.85 -14.02
C VAL A 78 -1.11 8.20 -14.40
N ALA A 79 -0.14 7.84 -13.55
CA ALA A 79 1.27 8.00 -13.84
C ALA A 79 2.04 6.75 -13.43
N SER A 80 2.76 6.14 -14.38
CA SER A 80 3.59 4.98 -14.12
C SER A 80 5.00 5.40 -13.68
N ILE A 81 5.59 4.65 -12.76
CA ILE A 81 6.99 4.83 -12.37
C ILE A 81 7.86 4.39 -13.55
N GLU A 82 8.56 5.33 -14.16
CA GLU A 82 9.40 5.06 -15.33
C GLU A 82 10.85 4.80 -14.93
N ASN A 83 11.40 5.61 -14.03
CA ASN A 83 12.76 5.45 -13.53
C ASN A 83 12.94 6.18 -12.19
N ALA A 84 14.01 5.86 -11.47
CA ALA A 84 14.47 6.63 -10.33
C ALA A 84 16.00 6.73 -10.33
N TRP A 85 16.54 7.71 -9.62
CA TRP A 85 17.97 7.97 -9.58
C TRP A 85 18.42 8.48 -8.20
N LEU A 86 19.65 8.11 -7.86
CA LEU A 86 20.40 8.52 -6.69
C LEU A 86 21.69 9.19 -7.16
N ALA A 87 22.06 10.31 -6.54
CA ALA A 87 23.31 11.00 -6.89
C ALA A 87 24.55 10.16 -6.54
N ASN A 88 24.49 9.41 -5.44
CA ASN A 88 25.52 8.48 -5.01
C ASN A 88 24.87 7.21 -4.46
N ASN A 89 25.37 6.04 -4.88
CA ASN A 89 24.90 4.76 -4.38
C ASN A 89 25.62 4.36 -3.08
N ASP A 90 26.77 4.97 -2.79
CA ASP A 90 27.50 4.77 -1.53
C ASP A 90 26.98 5.72 -0.45
N VAL A 91 26.35 5.17 0.57
CA VAL A 91 25.63 5.92 1.62
C VAL A 91 26.05 5.46 3.01
N ARG A 92 25.68 6.23 4.04
CA ARG A 92 25.87 5.89 5.45
C ARG A 92 24.54 5.56 6.11
N ALA A 93 24.57 4.67 7.10
CA ALA A 93 23.40 4.44 7.94
C ALA A 93 22.99 5.75 8.65
N GLY A 94 21.68 6.04 8.70
CA GLY A 94 21.16 7.29 9.27
C GLY A 94 21.20 8.51 8.36
N GLU A 95 21.84 8.40 7.18
CA GLU A 95 21.94 9.49 6.21
C GLU A 95 20.60 9.80 5.54
N GLU A 96 20.38 11.07 5.19
CA GLU A 96 19.31 11.48 4.28
C GLU A 96 19.81 11.54 2.85
N VAL A 97 19.27 10.69 2.00
CA VAL A 97 19.74 10.53 0.62
C VAL A 97 18.73 11.17 -0.34
N PRO A 98 19.16 12.08 -1.24
CA PRO A 98 18.28 12.67 -2.23
C PRO A 98 17.97 11.65 -3.33
N VAL A 99 16.68 11.35 -3.49
CA VAL A 99 16.15 10.50 -4.55
C VAL A 99 15.38 11.34 -5.55
N LYS A 100 15.67 11.17 -6.84
CA LYS A 100 14.89 11.73 -7.94
C LYS A 100 14.08 10.62 -8.59
N VAL A 101 12.76 10.77 -8.63
CA VAL A 101 11.86 9.87 -9.36
C VAL A 101 11.35 10.54 -10.62
N PHE A 102 11.12 9.73 -11.63
CA PHE A 102 10.50 10.13 -12.87
C PHE A 102 9.26 9.28 -13.13
N LEU A 103 8.12 9.94 -13.30
CA LEU A 103 6.86 9.30 -13.62
C LEU A 103 6.45 9.67 -15.05
N ARG A 104 5.84 8.70 -15.74
CA ARG A 104 5.23 8.90 -17.06
C ARG A 104 3.71 8.95 -16.90
N PRO A 105 3.11 10.15 -16.96
CA PRO A 105 1.65 10.27 -17.02
C PRO A 105 1.09 9.61 -18.28
N TYR A 106 -0.18 9.23 -18.23
CA TYR A 106 -0.91 8.76 -19.41
C TYR A 106 -0.88 9.78 -20.57
N ARG A 107 -1.01 11.07 -20.24
CA ARG A 107 -0.90 12.20 -21.17
C ARG A 107 -0.15 13.35 -20.52
N GLY A 108 0.56 14.11 -21.34
CA GLY A 108 1.33 15.28 -20.93
C GLY A 108 2.81 14.98 -20.73
N GLU A 109 3.50 15.92 -20.09
CA GLU A 109 4.94 15.84 -19.86
C GLU A 109 5.30 14.88 -18.73
N ARG A 110 6.55 14.43 -18.74
CA ARG A 110 7.12 13.60 -17.68
C ARG A 110 7.14 14.36 -16.37
N ILE A 111 6.73 13.72 -15.28
CA ILE A 111 6.76 14.32 -13.94
C ILE A 111 8.10 13.97 -13.29
N GLU A 112 8.84 14.98 -12.86
CA GLU A 112 10.07 14.81 -12.11
C GLU A 112 9.89 15.28 -10.67
N ARG A 113 10.27 14.46 -9.70
CA ARG A 113 10.12 14.80 -8.28
C ARG A 113 11.35 14.38 -7.50
N THR A 114 11.93 15.32 -6.78
CA THR A 114 13.06 15.07 -5.87
C THR A 114 12.57 15.12 -4.43
N PHE A 115 13.05 14.20 -3.59
CA PHE A 115 12.78 14.16 -2.16
C PHE A 115 13.95 13.51 -1.41
N ALA A 116 14.10 13.84 -0.12
CA ALA A 116 15.07 13.20 0.75
C ALA A 116 14.46 11.96 1.40
N VAL A 117 15.24 10.88 1.47
CA VAL A 117 14.87 9.63 2.14
C VAL A 117 15.84 9.41 3.29
N LYS A 118 15.32 9.40 4.52
CA LYS A 118 16.12 9.10 5.70
C LYS A 118 16.33 7.59 5.84
N LEU A 119 17.58 7.15 5.75
CA LEU A 119 17.93 5.76 5.99
C LEU A 119 17.92 5.45 7.50
N PRO A 120 17.56 4.23 7.92
CA PRO A 120 17.65 3.85 9.32
C PRO A 120 19.10 3.93 9.84
N ALA A 121 19.29 4.45 11.06
CA ALA A 121 20.61 4.53 11.70
C ALA A 121 21.23 3.14 11.99
N GLY A 122 20.40 2.11 12.12
CA GLY A 122 20.83 0.72 12.34
C GLY A 122 20.97 -0.12 11.07
N LEU A 123 21.01 0.50 9.88
CA LEU A 123 21.13 -0.23 8.63
C LEU A 123 22.51 -0.93 8.55
N PRO A 124 22.58 -2.26 8.36
CA PRO A 124 23.85 -2.97 8.28
C PRO A 124 24.71 -2.51 7.10
N ARG A 125 26.03 -2.70 7.19
CA ARG A 125 26.93 -2.48 6.06
C ARG A 125 26.65 -3.46 4.92
N GLY A 126 26.93 -3.03 3.69
CA GLY A 126 26.81 -3.85 2.48
C GLY A 126 25.69 -3.40 1.54
N ASP A 127 25.28 -4.28 0.63
CA ASP A 127 24.33 -3.97 -0.42
C ASP A 127 22.88 -4.05 0.06
N HIS A 128 22.12 -2.99 -0.20
CA HIS A 128 20.68 -2.94 0.06
C HIS A 128 19.94 -2.44 -1.18
N ARG A 129 18.60 -2.57 -1.14
CA ARG A 129 17.74 -2.06 -2.19
C ARG A 129 16.72 -1.09 -1.65
N ILE A 130 16.56 0.03 -2.34
CA ILE A 130 15.42 0.93 -2.17
C ILE A 130 14.42 0.59 -3.26
N LEU A 131 13.19 0.30 -2.88
CA LEU A 131 12.06 0.09 -3.76
C LEU A 131 11.19 1.34 -3.78
N LEU A 132 11.00 1.92 -4.96
CA LEU A 132 9.96 2.90 -5.22
C LEU A 132 8.79 2.14 -5.82
N SER A 133 7.60 2.21 -5.22
CA SER A 133 6.46 1.42 -5.69
C SER A 133 5.12 2.09 -5.46
N ASP A 134 4.13 1.64 -6.22
CA ASP A 134 2.72 1.88 -5.96
C ASP A 134 2.22 1.17 -4.67
N ALA A 135 0.97 1.47 -4.32
CA ALA A 135 0.28 0.87 -3.17
C ALA A 135 0.03 -0.64 -3.36
N ASP A 136 -0.34 -1.06 -4.57
CA ASP A 136 -0.71 -2.44 -4.87
C ASP A 136 0.46 -3.40 -4.67
N THR A 137 1.67 -2.98 -5.04
CA THR A 137 2.91 -3.74 -4.80
C THR A 137 3.11 -4.04 -3.31
N LEU A 138 2.89 -3.05 -2.44
CA LEU A 138 3.10 -3.20 -0.99
C LEU A 138 1.92 -3.88 -0.28
N ASN A 139 0.70 -3.68 -0.75
CA ASN A 139 -0.50 -4.26 -0.15
C ASN A 139 -0.71 -5.72 -0.54
N ARG A 140 -0.13 -6.19 -1.66
CA ARG A 140 -0.44 -7.51 -2.27
C ARG A 140 -0.44 -8.68 -1.28
N ILE A 141 0.66 -8.85 -0.54
CA ILE A 141 0.81 -10.02 0.34
C ILE A 141 -0.09 -9.88 1.57
N GLN A 142 -0.22 -8.67 2.11
CA GLN A 142 -1.13 -8.40 3.23
C GLN A 142 -2.60 -8.65 2.85
N SER A 143 -3.02 -8.21 1.66
CA SER A 143 -4.37 -8.46 1.14
C SER A 143 -4.63 -9.96 0.98
N LEU A 144 -3.68 -10.71 0.38
CA LEU A 144 -3.79 -12.16 0.24
C LEU A 144 -3.88 -12.86 1.61
N ALA A 145 -3.07 -12.43 2.58
CA ALA A 145 -3.11 -12.95 3.95
C ALA A 145 -4.47 -12.69 4.61
N GLY A 146 -4.99 -11.47 4.48
CA GLY A 146 -6.31 -11.09 4.98
C GLY A 146 -7.44 -11.93 4.38
N PHE A 147 -7.43 -12.16 3.06
CA PHE A 147 -8.43 -13.02 2.40
C PHE A 147 -8.33 -14.49 2.81
N SER A 148 -7.13 -14.99 3.13
CA SER A 148 -6.92 -16.38 3.52
C SER A 148 -7.39 -16.70 4.94
N ASN A 149 -7.48 -15.68 5.82
CA ASN A 149 -7.82 -15.87 7.22
C ASN A 149 -9.34 -15.76 7.43
N ARG A 150 -9.97 -16.90 7.74
CA ARG A 150 -11.43 -16.99 7.95
C ARG A 150 -11.87 -16.57 9.36
N PHE A 151 -10.94 -16.28 10.26
CA PHE A 151 -11.20 -16.03 11.68
C PHE A 151 -10.94 -14.58 12.10
N ILE A 152 -10.81 -13.66 11.15
CA ILE A 152 -10.59 -12.23 11.43
C ILE A 152 -11.84 -11.65 12.10
N ASP A 153 -11.68 -11.11 13.31
CA ASP A 153 -12.77 -10.43 14.00
C ASP A 153 -12.98 -8.99 13.47
N LEU A 154 -14.01 -8.30 13.97
CA LEU A 154 -14.33 -6.95 13.50
C LEU A 154 -13.20 -5.93 13.77
N PRO A 155 -12.61 -5.84 14.97
CA PRO A 155 -11.45 -4.99 15.22
C PRO A 155 -10.27 -5.25 14.28
N GLN A 156 -9.94 -6.52 14.03
CA GLN A 156 -8.88 -6.91 13.11
C GLN A 156 -9.21 -6.54 11.66
N THR A 157 -10.47 -6.68 11.25
CA THR A 157 -10.93 -6.25 9.92
C THR A 157 -10.79 -4.75 9.74
N VAL A 158 -11.19 -3.97 10.75
CA VAL A 158 -11.04 -2.49 10.76
C VAL A 158 -9.57 -2.10 10.71
N SER A 159 -8.73 -2.77 11.49
CA SER A 159 -7.27 -2.58 11.50
C SER A 159 -6.66 -2.82 10.12
N LEU A 160 -7.00 -3.93 9.46
CA LEU A 160 -6.48 -4.26 8.12
C LEU A 160 -6.91 -3.24 7.06
N ILE A 161 -8.18 -2.80 7.07
CA ILE A 161 -8.66 -1.78 6.13
C ILE A 161 -7.92 -0.45 6.33
N ASN A 162 -7.68 -0.04 7.58
CA ASN A 162 -6.94 1.19 7.89
C ASN A 162 -5.44 1.11 7.55
N GLN A 163 -4.88 -0.08 7.44
CA GLN A 163 -3.50 -0.30 7.02
C GLN A 163 -3.32 -0.29 5.50
N GLU A 164 -4.41 -0.34 4.72
CA GLU A 164 -4.34 -0.29 3.26
C GLU A 164 -3.74 1.05 2.80
N ARG A 165 -2.67 0.95 2.01
CA ARG A 165 -2.00 2.11 1.39
C ARG A 165 -2.87 2.74 0.30
N SER A 166 -2.94 4.06 0.26
CA SER A 166 -3.63 4.80 -0.80
C SER A 166 -2.81 4.82 -2.09
N ASN A 167 -3.48 4.72 -3.24
CA ASN A 167 -2.87 4.64 -4.56
C ASN A 167 -2.43 6.00 -5.16
N SER A 168 -2.70 7.11 -4.47
CA SER A 168 -2.26 8.45 -4.85
C SER A 168 -0.90 8.83 -4.23
N GLN A 169 -0.11 7.83 -3.85
CA GLN A 169 1.19 8.02 -3.23
C GLN A 169 2.22 7.10 -3.86
N LEU A 170 3.44 7.61 -3.97
CA LEU A 170 4.63 6.83 -4.24
C LEU A 170 5.24 6.41 -2.91
N TYR A 171 5.39 5.11 -2.69
CA TYR A 171 6.02 4.58 -1.49
C TYR A 171 7.48 4.30 -1.75
N VAL A 172 8.32 4.68 -0.81
CA VAL A 172 9.76 4.44 -0.83
C VAL A 172 10.07 3.50 0.31
N SER A 173 10.45 2.28 -0.01
CA SER A 173 10.69 1.21 0.96
C SER A 173 12.12 0.72 0.88
N LEU A 174 12.74 0.49 2.03
CA LEU A 174 13.98 -0.24 2.14
C LEU A 174 13.66 -1.74 2.15
N LEU A 175 14.23 -2.49 1.21
CA LEU A 175 14.09 -3.94 1.15
C LEU A 175 15.22 -4.62 1.92
N GLN A 176 14.84 -5.53 2.80
CA GLN A 176 15.76 -6.34 3.59
C GLN A 176 15.54 -7.82 3.28
N ALA A 177 16.62 -8.59 3.19
CA ALA A 177 16.61 -10.04 2.99
C ALA A 177 16.24 -10.79 4.29
N SER A 178 15.17 -10.35 4.93
CA SER A 178 14.60 -10.91 6.15
C SER A 178 13.11 -11.18 5.89
N PRO A 179 12.54 -12.29 6.38
CA PRO A 179 11.16 -12.60 6.11
C PRO A 179 10.20 -11.67 6.86
N THR A 180 9.08 -11.33 6.23
CA THR A 180 7.92 -10.74 6.92
C THR A 180 6.86 -11.81 7.09
N ALA A 181 6.28 -11.90 8.29
CA ALA A 181 5.11 -12.73 8.52
C ALA A 181 3.84 -11.87 8.70
N TYR A 182 2.74 -12.40 8.19
CA TYR A 182 1.41 -11.81 8.30
C TYR A 182 0.56 -12.78 9.12
N TYR A 183 0.11 -12.31 10.27
CA TYR A 183 -0.66 -13.10 11.23
C TYR A 183 -1.80 -12.24 11.77
N ASP A 184 -3.03 -12.68 11.53
CA ASP A 184 -4.24 -11.90 11.80
C ASP A 184 -4.18 -10.48 11.18
N ASP A 185 -4.25 -9.42 11.97
CA ASP A 185 -4.13 -8.02 11.53
C ASP A 185 -2.69 -7.47 11.63
N LYS A 186 -1.72 -8.32 11.98
CA LYS A 186 -0.33 -7.91 12.23
C LYS A 186 0.58 -8.25 11.07
N THR A 187 1.34 -7.25 10.66
CA THR A 187 2.54 -7.41 9.83
C THR A 187 3.75 -7.39 10.74
N LEU A 188 4.51 -8.48 10.74
CA LEU A 188 5.71 -8.68 11.54
C LEU A 188 6.93 -8.68 10.60
N PRO A 189 7.50 -7.51 10.30
CA PRO A 189 8.64 -7.40 9.40
C PRO A 189 9.92 -7.88 10.09
N SER A 190 10.89 -8.31 9.28
CA SER A 190 12.24 -8.68 9.73
C SER A 190 12.27 -9.71 10.86
N LEU A 191 11.40 -10.71 10.78
CA LEU A 191 11.31 -11.79 11.77
C LEU A 191 12.55 -12.70 11.70
N PRO A 192 13.20 -13.01 12.85
CA PRO A 192 14.23 -14.02 12.90
C PRO A 192 13.69 -15.39 12.46
N GLY A 193 14.47 -16.16 11.70
CA GLY A 193 14.07 -17.48 11.21
C GLY A 193 13.68 -18.46 12.32
N SER A 194 14.30 -18.36 13.50
CA SER A 194 13.96 -19.17 14.68
C SER A 194 12.53 -18.90 15.18
N VAL A 195 12.14 -17.63 15.30
CA VAL A 195 10.78 -17.24 15.71
C VAL A 195 9.77 -17.69 14.66
N LEU A 196 10.11 -17.51 13.37
CA LEU A 196 9.26 -17.95 12.28
C LEU A 196 9.00 -19.46 12.31
N ASN A 197 10.03 -20.27 12.57
CA ASN A 197 9.91 -21.72 12.68
C ASN A 197 8.98 -22.13 13.84
N VAL A 198 9.04 -21.43 14.98
CA VAL A 198 8.14 -21.67 16.11
C VAL A 198 6.70 -21.31 15.75
N MET A 199 6.48 -20.17 15.09
CA MET A 199 5.14 -19.77 14.61
C MET A 199 4.57 -20.78 13.60
N GLN A 200 5.43 -21.32 12.72
CA GLN A 200 5.05 -22.37 11.77
C GLN A 200 4.82 -23.75 12.41
N ALA A 201 5.48 -24.05 13.52
CA ALA A 201 5.26 -25.29 14.27
C ALA A 201 3.96 -25.25 15.07
N GLY A 202 3.54 -24.07 15.54
CA GLY A 202 2.30 -23.84 16.28
C GLY A 202 0.99 -23.92 15.47
N ARG A 203 1.01 -24.44 14.23
CA ARG A 203 -0.12 -24.58 13.29
C ARG A 203 -1.33 -25.42 13.79
N ALA A 204 -1.33 -25.85 15.05
CA ALA A 204 -2.44 -26.58 15.67
C ALA A 204 -3.72 -25.74 15.83
N SER A 205 -3.64 -24.40 15.65
CA SER A 205 -4.81 -23.53 15.58
C SER A 205 -5.03 -23.04 14.15
N SER A 206 -6.28 -23.02 13.71
CA SER A 206 -6.78 -22.76 12.35
C SER A 206 -6.48 -21.35 11.78
N ARG A 207 -5.49 -20.63 12.29
CA ARG A 207 -5.13 -19.27 11.87
C ARG A 207 -4.07 -19.29 10.77
N ALA A 208 -4.33 -18.55 9.70
CA ALA A 208 -3.43 -18.47 8.56
C ALA A 208 -2.18 -17.66 8.92
N LEU A 209 -1.01 -18.22 8.61
CA LEU A 209 0.28 -17.53 8.63
C LEU A 209 0.80 -17.45 7.20
N VAL A 210 0.87 -16.24 6.66
CA VAL A 210 1.45 -15.98 5.34
C VAL A 210 2.80 -15.32 5.51
N THR A 211 3.77 -15.65 4.67
CA THR A 211 5.13 -15.12 4.76
C THR A 211 5.63 -14.61 3.43
N SER A 212 6.39 -13.52 3.44
CA SER A 212 7.23 -13.08 2.31
C SER A 212 8.69 -13.28 2.63
N ALA A 213 9.50 -13.59 1.61
CA ALA A 213 10.94 -13.81 1.78
C ALA A 213 11.71 -12.52 2.13
N GLU A 214 11.18 -11.37 1.70
CA GLU A 214 11.77 -10.06 1.95
C GLU A 214 10.82 -9.18 2.75
N SER A 215 11.41 -8.26 3.51
CA SER A 215 10.71 -7.25 4.29
C SER A 215 10.86 -5.89 3.63
N ALA A 216 9.74 -5.21 3.41
CA ALA A 216 9.70 -3.84 2.90
C ALA A 216 9.40 -2.89 4.05
N SER A 217 10.40 -2.10 4.44
CA SER A 217 10.26 -1.06 5.46
C SER A 217 10.04 0.30 4.80
N VAL A 218 8.83 0.84 4.87
CA VAL A 218 8.49 2.14 4.26
C VAL A 218 9.25 3.26 4.97
N GLN A 219 10.08 3.99 4.23
CA GLN A 219 10.84 5.14 4.71
C GLN A 219 10.11 6.46 4.41
N ALA A 220 9.38 6.52 3.29
CA ALA A 220 8.62 7.70 2.90
C ALA A 220 7.38 7.33 2.07
N ALA A 221 6.39 8.21 2.14
CA ALA A 221 5.18 8.20 1.33
C ALA A 221 5.05 9.58 0.69
N VAL A 222 5.27 9.68 -0.62
CA VAL A 222 5.29 10.94 -1.35
C VAL A 222 3.96 11.10 -2.07
N PRO A 223 3.13 12.10 -1.71
CA PRO A 223 1.83 12.28 -2.34
C PRO A 223 1.95 12.82 -3.76
N PHE A 224 1.05 12.34 -4.63
CA PHE A 224 0.85 12.80 -6.00
C PHE A 224 -0.64 12.96 -6.27
N ASP A 225 -1.02 13.86 -7.17
CA ASP A 225 -2.41 14.00 -7.65
C ASP A 225 -2.74 13.00 -8.78
N TYR A 226 -2.07 11.86 -8.81
CA TYR A 226 -2.19 10.80 -9.82
C TYR A 226 -2.32 9.45 -9.13
N VAL A 227 -3.04 8.52 -9.77
CA VAL A 227 -2.90 7.10 -9.46
C VAL A 227 -1.49 6.67 -9.88
N ILE A 228 -0.67 6.29 -8.91
CA ILE A 228 0.69 5.81 -9.14
C ILE A 228 0.64 4.32 -9.47
N SER A 229 1.37 3.90 -10.50
CA SER A 229 1.47 2.50 -10.89
C SER A 229 2.91 2.05 -11.16
N GLY A 230 3.17 0.77 -10.89
CA GLY A 230 4.46 0.14 -11.15
C GLY A 230 5.41 0.20 -9.96
N SER A 231 6.66 -0.18 -10.24
CA SER A 231 7.75 -0.14 -9.25
C SER A 231 9.10 -0.02 -9.93
N PHE A 232 10.08 0.54 -9.21
CA PHE A 232 11.47 0.67 -9.64
C PHE A 232 12.41 0.45 -8.46
N SER A 233 13.50 -0.28 -8.66
CA SER A 233 14.44 -0.60 -7.58
C SER A 233 15.80 0.03 -7.81
N LEU A 234 16.33 0.67 -6.77
CA LEU A 234 17.67 1.25 -6.70
C LEU A 234 18.54 0.40 -5.79
N LYS A 235 19.79 0.22 -6.18
CA LYS A 235 20.81 -0.45 -5.34
C LYS A 235 21.62 0.61 -4.61
N ILE A 236 21.86 0.39 -3.33
CA ILE A 236 22.74 1.22 -2.50
C ILE A 236 23.75 0.33 -1.79
N ASN A 237 24.92 0.88 -1.49
CA ASN A 237 25.95 0.25 -0.67
C ASN A 237 26.17 1.09 0.59
N VAL A 238 26.00 0.47 1.76
CA VAL A 238 26.15 1.12 3.06
C VAL A 238 27.57 0.90 3.57
N LYS A 239 28.30 1.99 3.80
CA LYS A 239 29.70 2.01 4.27
C LYS A 239 29.84 1.95 5.79
#